data_AF-A0A367LZN6-F1
#
_entry.id   AF-A0A367LZN6-F1
#
_cell.length_a   1.000
_cell.length_b   1.000
_cell.length_c   1.000
_cell.angle_alpha   90.00
_cell.angle_beta   90.00
_cell.angle_gamma   90.00
#
_symmetry.space_group_name_H-M   'P 1'
#
loop_
_entity.id
_entity.type
_entity.pdbx_description
1 polymer ?
#
loop_
_entity_poly.entity_id
_entity_poly.type
_entity_poly.pdbx_seq_one_letter_code
_entity_poly.pdbx_strand_id
1 'polypeptide(L)'
;MSGTDPEALLLLPRLSIQNANAISSPLTWGFPSPGAFTGFVHALQRRVGISLDIELDGVGIVCHRFEAQISQPAGKRTKVFNLTRNPLNRDGSTAAIVEEGRAHLEVSLLLGVHGDGLDDHPAQEIARQVQEQAGAMRLAGGSILPWCNERFPAPNAELLMLGGSDEQRRKNQRRLTRRLLPGFALVSREALLQQQLATFRTPLP
;
A
#
# COMPACT_ATOMS: atom_id res chain seq x y z
N MET A 1 5.00 -18.81 -8.95
CA MET A 1 5.98 -18.01 -9.71
C MET A 1 7.14 -17.76 -8.76
N SER A 2 8.31 -18.33 -9.06
CA SER A 2 9.54 -18.00 -8.32
C SER A 2 9.85 -16.53 -8.63
N GLY A 3 9.58 -15.64 -7.69
CA GLY A 3 9.97 -14.24 -7.80
C GLY A 3 11.49 -14.15 -7.80
N THR A 4 12.04 -13.35 -8.68
CA THR A 4 13.46 -13.00 -8.69
C THR A 4 13.74 -12.19 -7.43
N ASP A 5 14.86 -12.46 -6.74
CA ASP A 5 15.22 -11.65 -5.57
C ASP A 5 15.60 -10.22 -6.01
N PRO A 6 15.07 -9.17 -5.37
CA PRO A 6 15.34 -7.78 -5.73
C PRO A 6 16.82 -7.42 -5.64
N GLU A 7 17.30 -6.63 -6.60
CA GLU A 7 18.66 -6.05 -6.56
C GLU A 7 18.71 -4.83 -5.65
N ALA A 8 17.60 -4.09 -5.57
CA ALA A 8 17.41 -2.98 -4.65
C ALA A 8 15.99 -2.93 -4.07
N LEU A 9 15.86 -2.27 -2.92
CA LEU A 9 14.59 -1.96 -2.27
C LEU A 9 14.33 -0.46 -2.31
N LEU A 10 13.26 -0.06 -2.99
CA LEU A 10 12.78 1.32 -2.99
C LEU A 10 11.70 1.50 -1.92
N LEU A 11 11.94 2.42 -0.99
CA LEU A 11 10.96 2.81 0.03
C LEU A 11 10.20 4.06 -0.42
N LEU A 12 8.89 3.95 -0.55
CA LEU A 12 7.95 5.08 -0.61
C LEU A 12 7.36 5.31 0.80
N PRO A 13 7.84 6.31 1.55
CA PRO A 13 7.48 6.45 2.95
C PRO A 13 6.13 7.16 3.13
N ARG A 14 5.33 6.68 4.09
CA ARG A 14 4.21 7.38 4.77
C ARG A 14 3.17 8.02 3.84
N LEU A 15 2.91 7.44 2.66
CA LEU A 15 1.90 7.90 1.71
C LEU A 15 0.55 8.04 2.41
N SER A 16 0.04 9.26 2.46
CA SER A 16 -1.28 9.56 3.02
C SER A 16 -2.33 9.45 1.91
N ILE A 17 -3.27 8.53 2.06
CA ILE A 17 -4.32 8.24 1.08
C ILE A 17 -5.66 8.68 1.63
N GLN A 18 -6.36 9.49 0.86
CA GLN A 18 -7.70 9.96 1.17
C GLN A 18 -8.76 9.16 0.40
N ASN A 19 -9.81 8.72 1.09
CA ASN A 19 -10.97 8.04 0.50
C ASN A 19 -10.60 6.77 -0.29
N ALA A 20 -9.70 5.96 0.24
CA ALA A 20 -9.45 4.65 -0.34
C ALA A 20 -10.60 3.69 -0.03
N ASN A 21 -10.79 2.69 -0.89
CA ASN A 21 -11.85 1.71 -0.74
C ASN A 21 -11.63 0.84 0.52
N ALA A 22 -12.64 0.79 1.39
CA ALA A 22 -12.66 -0.01 2.60
C ALA A 22 -13.48 -1.31 2.47
N ILE A 23 -14.09 -1.56 1.31
CA ILE A 23 -14.76 -2.81 0.96
C ILE A 23 -13.78 -3.65 0.12
N SER A 24 -13.11 -4.58 0.79
CA SER A 24 -12.00 -5.34 0.20
C SER A 24 -12.48 -6.56 -0.57
N SER A 25 -13.57 -7.16 -0.14
CA SER A 25 -14.28 -8.25 -0.83
C SER A 25 -15.76 -8.26 -0.41
N PRO A 26 -16.63 -9.09 -1.04
CA PRO A 26 -18.01 -9.25 -0.60
C PRO A 26 -18.19 -9.72 0.85
N LEU A 27 -17.14 -10.31 1.46
CA LEU A 27 -17.18 -10.86 2.82
C LEU A 27 -16.26 -10.12 3.80
N THR A 28 -15.35 -9.28 3.32
CA THR A 28 -14.33 -8.62 4.15
C THR A 28 -14.32 -7.12 3.93
N TRP A 29 -14.29 -6.39 5.04
CA TRP A 29 -14.18 -4.93 5.06
C TRP A 29 -13.04 -4.49 5.98
N GLY A 30 -12.52 -3.29 5.75
CA GLY A 30 -11.41 -2.73 6.50
C GLY A 30 -10.29 -2.28 5.58
N PHE A 31 -9.12 -2.90 5.69
CA PHE A 31 -7.95 -2.55 4.88
C PHE A 31 -8.12 -3.00 3.42
N PRO A 32 -7.80 -2.15 2.41
CA PRO A 32 -7.97 -2.48 1.00
C PRO A 32 -7.25 -3.75 0.58
N SER A 33 -7.76 -4.41 -0.45
CA SER A 33 -7.17 -5.64 -0.98
C SER A 33 -5.69 -5.44 -1.37
N PRO A 34 -4.78 -6.39 -1.03
CA PRO A 34 -3.38 -6.35 -1.48
C PRO A 34 -3.23 -6.22 -3.00
N GLY A 35 -4.21 -6.69 -3.77
CA GLY A 35 -4.25 -6.55 -5.23
C GLY A 35 -4.29 -5.10 -5.72
N ALA A 36 -4.84 -4.18 -4.93
CA ALA A 36 -4.81 -2.76 -5.25
C ALA A 36 -3.38 -2.19 -5.19
N PHE A 37 -2.53 -2.74 -4.32
CA PHE A 37 -1.13 -2.33 -4.17
C PHE A 37 -0.27 -2.94 -5.27
N THR A 38 -0.42 -4.24 -5.57
CA THR A 38 0.32 -4.86 -6.67
C THR A 38 -0.04 -4.22 -8.02
N GLY A 39 -1.32 -3.91 -8.25
CA GLY A 39 -1.76 -3.17 -9.43
C GLY A 39 -1.21 -1.74 -9.50
N PHE A 40 -1.05 -1.07 -8.36
CA PHE A 40 -0.42 0.24 -8.27
C PHE A 40 1.07 0.19 -8.64
N VAL A 41 1.82 -0.80 -8.15
CA VAL A 41 3.23 -1.01 -8.53
C VAL A 41 3.36 -1.27 -10.02
N HIS A 42 2.50 -2.14 -10.57
CA HIS A 42 2.50 -2.40 -12.00
C HIS A 42 2.16 -1.14 -12.82
N ALA A 43 1.26 -0.28 -12.32
CA ALA A 43 0.99 1.00 -12.96
C ALA A 43 2.19 1.97 -12.90
N LEU A 44 2.97 1.96 -11.81
CA LEU A 44 4.23 2.71 -11.73
C LEU A 44 5.26 2.17 -12.74
N GLN A 45 5.40 0.85 -12.84
CA GLN A 45 6.30 0.20 -13.80
C GLN A 45 6.02 0.66 -15.24
N ARG A 46 4.74 0.71 -15.62
CA ARG A 46 4.33 1.17 -16.96
C ARG A 46 4.62 2.64 -17.24
N ARG A 47 4.72 3.49 -16.21
CA ARG A 47 4.87 4.95 -16.37
C ARG A 47 6.30 5.44 -16.19
N VAL A 48 7.10 4.79 -15.35
CA VAL A 48 8.45 5.24 -14.96
C VAL A 48 9.50 4.16 -15.19
N GLY A 49 9.13 2.88 -15.07
CA GLY A 49 10.07 1.77 -15.24
C GLY A 49 10.74 1.76 -16.61
N ILE A 50 9.95 1.97 -17.67
CA ILE A 50 10.45 1.99 -19.06
C ILE A 50 11.40 3.17 -19.32
N SER A 51 11.19 4.32 -18.66
CA SER A 51 12.04 5.50 -18.87
C SER A 51 13.34 5.48 -18.08
N LEU A 52 13.39 4.68 -17.02
CA LEU A 52 14.56 4.53 -16.16
C LEU A 52 15.26 3.18 -16.38
N ASP A 53 14.81 2.39 -17.35
CA ASP A 53 15.29 1.02 -17.61
C ASP A 53 15.37 0.14 -16.35
N ILE A 54 14.35 0.26 -15.49
CA ILE A 54 14.18 -0.55 -14.27
C ILE A 54 12.89 -1.36 -14.31
N GLU A 55 12.90 -2.50 -13.61
CA GLU A 55 11.74 -3.33 -13.31
C GLU A 55 11.35 -3.20 -11.84
N LEU A 56 10.15 -2.66 -11.62
CA LEU A 56 9.48 -2.61 -10.31
C LEU A 56 8.63 -3.87 -10.14
N ASP A 57 9.07 -4.76 -9.25
CA ASP A 57 8.33 -5.96 -8.87
C ASP A 57 8.22 -6.09 -7.35
N GLY A 58 7.16 -6.75 -6.91
CA GLY A 58 6.87 -6.96 -5.51
C GLY A 58 6.41 -5.69 -4.78
N VAL A 59 5.62 -5.91 -3.71
CA VAL A 59 5.20 -4.81 -2.83
C VAL A 59 5.13 -5.29 -1.38
N GLY A 60 5.92 -4.65 -0.53
CA GLY A 60 5.77 -4.71 0.92
C GLY A 60 4.82 -3.61 1.38
N ILE A 61 3.76 -3.99 2.08
CA ILE A 61 2.75 -3.06 2.58
C ILE A 61 2.96 -2.86 4.07
N VAL A 62 3.22 -1.61 4.48
CA VAL A 62 3.30 -1.23 5.90
C VAL A 62 2.24 -0.18 6.18
N CYS A 63 1.26 -0.51 7.02
CA CYS A 63 0.21 0.42 7.41
C CYS A 63 0.58 1.11 8.73
N HIS A 64 0.74 2.44 8.71
CA HIS A 64 1.01 3.25 9.90
C HIS A 64 -0.27 3.68 10.60
N ARG A 65 -1.28 4.07 9.82
CA ARG A 65 -2.58 4.50 10.32
C ARG A 65 -3.67 4.05 9.37
N PHE A 66 -4.78 3.60 9.96
CA PHE A 66 -5.98 3.24 9.23
C PHE A 66 -7.19 3.84 9.95
N GLU A 67 -7.97 4.62 9.24
CA GLU A 67 -9.16 5.29 9.76
C GLU A 67 -10.32 5.11 8.76
N ALA A 68 -11.16 4.11 9.02
CA ALA A 68 -12.37 3.90 8.24
C ALA A 68 -13.44 4.94 8.58
N GLN A 69 -14.16 5.41 7.58
CA GLN A 69 -15.31 6.30 7.74
C GLN A 69 -16.54 5.49 8.12
N ILE A 70 -16.61 5.13 9.41
CA ILE A 70 -17.65 4.28 9.98
C ILE A 70 -18.28 4.93 11.20
N SER A 71 -19.52 4.57 11.48
CA SER A 71 -20.23 4.96 12.69
C SER A 71 -20.91 3.75 13.33
N GLN A 72 -21.04 3.77 14.66
CA GLN A 72 -21.77 2.75 15.40
C GLN A 72 -23.12 3.34 15.82
N PRO A 73 -24.25 2.83 15.30
CA PRO A 73 -25.56 3.33 15.68
C PRO A 73 -25.90 2.92 17.12
N ALA A 74 -26.70 3.76 17.79
CA ALA A 74 -27.11 3.56 19.18
C ALA A 74 -27.80 2.19 19.35
N GLY A 75 -27.42 1.46 20.39
CA GLY A 75 -27.98 0.14 20.71
C GLY A 75 -27.52 -1.02 19.82
N LYS A 76 -26.62 -0.80 18.84
CA LYS A 76 -26.02 -1.88 18.03
C LYS A 76 -24.53 -2.02 18.30
N ARG A 77 -24.02 -3.23 18.11
CA ARG A 77 -22.57 -3.53 18.13
C ARG A 77 -21.94 -3.47 16.74
N THR A 78 -22.75 -3.61 15.68
CA THR A 78 -22.27 -3.52 14.30
C THR A 78 -21.99 -2.08 13.92
N LYS A 79 -21.07 -1.90 12.96
CA LYS A 79 -20.68 -0.59 12.42
C LYS A 79 -21.26 -0.46 11.02
N VAL A 80 -21.60 0.76 10.64
CA VAL A 80 -22.12 1.11 9.30
C VAL A 80 -21.18 2.12 8.63
N PHE A 81 -21.16 2.16 7.30
CA PHE A 81 -20.35 3.11 6.56
C PHE A 81 -21.01 4.48 6.49
N ASN A 82 -20.18 5.51 6.56
CA ASN A 82 -20.62 6.88 6.31
C ASN A 82 -20.62 7.09 4.79
N LEU A 83 -21.78 7.45 4.24
CA LEU A 83 -21.97 7.59 2.80
C LEU A 83 -21.89 9.04 2.34
N THR A 84 -21.65 9.25 1.05
CA THR A 84 -21.72 10.58 0.43
C THR A 84 -22.99 10.77 -0.36
N ARG A 85 -23.48 12.01 -0.42
CA ARG A 85 -24.63 12.36 -1.23
C ARG A 85 -24.22 12.50 -2.70
N ASN A 86 -24.76 11.62 -3.54
CA ASN A 86 -24.60 11.72 -4.99
C ASN A 86 -25.48 12.83 -5.57
N PRO A 87 -25.11 13.39 -6.74
CA PRO A 87 -25.96 14.34 -7.46
C PRO A 87 -27.37 13.79 -7.69
N LEU A 88 -28.35 14.70 -7.78
CA LEU A 88 -29.73 14.34 -8.09
C LEU A 88 -29.85 13.81 -9.53
N ASN A 89 -30.89 13.01 -9.77
CA ASN A 89 -31.22 12.55 -11.12
C ASN A 89 -31.66 13.72 -12.01
N ARG A 90 -31.76 13.47 -13.32
CA ARG A 90 -32.24 14.46 -14.31
C ARG A 90 -33.60 15.08 -13.92
N ASP A 91 -34.48 14.29 -13.31
CA ASP A 91 -35.83 14.71 -12.91
C ASP A 91 -35.85 15.40 -11.53
N GLY A 92 -34.69 15.64 -10.91
CA GLY A 92 -34.55 16.22 -9.57
C GLY A 92 -34.78 15.24 -8.41
N SER A 93 -35.08 13.97 -8.70
CA SER A 93 -35.26 12.93 -7.68
C SER A 93 -33.93 12.46 -7.07
N THR A 94 -33.99 11.94 -5.85
CA THR A 94 -32.81 11.40 -5.15
C THR A 94 -32.29 10.16 -5.88
N ALA A 95 -30.98 10.14 -6.17
CA ALA A 95 -30.32 8.97 -6.75
C ALA A 95 -30.36 7.77 -5.80
N ALA A 96 -30.31 6.56 -6.35
CA ALA A 96 -30.20 5.35 -5.55
C ALA A 96 -28.95 5.38 -4.68
N ILE A 97 -29.09 4.98 -3.42
CA ILE A 97 -27.98 4.92 -2.47
C ILE A 97 -27.17 3.67 -2.77
N VAL A 98 -25.92 3.87 -3.18
CA VAL A 98 -24.92 2.80 -3.32
C VAL A 98 -23.98 2.91 -2.13
N GLU A 99 -23.84 1.81 -1.39
CA GLU A 99 -22.91 1.77 -0.26
C GLU A 99 -21.47 1.63 -0.76
N GLU A 100 -20.65 2.66 -0.50
CA GLU A 100 -19.21 2.64 -0.74
C GLU A 100 -18.49 2.81 0.60
N GLY A 101 -17.67 1.84 0.98
CA GLY A 101 -16.82 1.95 2.16
C GLY A 101 -15.60 2.80 1.84
N ARG A 102 -15.34 3.83 2.66
CA ARG A 102 -14.20 4.73 2.50
C ARG A 102 -13.32 4.74 3.74
N ALA A 103 -12.02 4.88 3.55
CA ALA A 103 -11.05 5.01 4.62
C ALA A 103 -9.94 6.01 4.27
N HIS A 104 -9.38 6.62 5.31
CA HIS A 104 -8.11 7.33 5.25
C HIS A 104 -6.99 6.38 5.72
N LEU A 105 -5.90 6.34 4.97
CA LEU A 105 -4.78 5.46 5.27
C LEU A 105 -3.47 6.22 5.23
N GLU A 106 -2.53 5.79 6.03
CA GLU A 106 -1.13 6.20 5.94
C GLU A 106 -0.30 4.92 5.80
N VAL A 107 0.32 4.73 4.64
CA VAL A 107 1.05 3.49 4.32
C VAL A 107 2.44 3.80 3.76
N SER A 108 3.42 2.99 4.13
CA SER A 108 4.70 2.93 3.42
C SER A 108 4.73 1.72 2.50
N LEU A 109 5.27 1.89 1.31
CA LEU A 109 5.45 0.82 0.34
C LEU A 109 6.94 0.51 0.19
N LEU A 110 7.28 -0.77 0.23
CA LEU A 110 8.58 -1.27 -0.18
C LEU A 110 8.43 -1.92 -1.56
N LEU A 111 9.20 -1.49 -2.54
CA LEU A 111 9.16 -1.99 -3.89
C LEU A 111 10.49 -2.70 -4.17
N GLY A 112 10.44 -3.88 -4.78
CA GLY A 112 11.62 -4.49 -5.37
C GLY A 112 11.96 -3.78 -6.67
N VAL A 113 13.25 -3.55 -6.90
CA VAL A 113 13.76 -2.93 -8.11
C VAL A 113 14.86 -3.82 -8.69
N HIS A 114 14.83 -4.01 -10.00
CA HIS A 114 15.82 -4.74 -10.79
C HIS A 114 16.14 -3.96 -12.07
N GLY A 115 17.26 -4.28 -12.72
CA GLY A 115 17.54 -3.84 -14.09
C GLY A 115 18.73 -2.88 -14.21
N ASP A 116 19.23 -2.75 -15.43
CA ASP A 116 20.49 -2.06 -15.73
C ASP A 116 20.44 -0.55 -15.38
N GLY A 117 19.24 0.04 -15.36
CA GLY A 117 19.04 1.44 -14.98
C GLY A 117 19.43 1.81 -13.55
N LEU A 118 19.65 0.81 -12.67
CA LEU A 118 20.19 1.01 -11.32
C LEU A 118 21.65 1.50 -11.33
N ASP A 119 22.43 1.12 -12.33
CA ASP A 119 23.83 1.53 -12.48
C ASP A 119 23.95 2.86 -13.27
N ASP A 120 23.01 3.10 -14.19
CA ASP A 120 23.01 4.28 -15.06
C ASP A 120 22.51 5.57 -14.36
N HIS A 121 21.60 5.42 -13.39
CA HIS A 121 20.99 6.54 -12.68
C HIS A 121 21.36 6.56 -11.19
N PRO A 122 21.62 7.75 -10.60
CA PRO A 122 21.85 7.83 -9.17
C PRO A 122 20.58 7.41 -8.41
N ALA A 123 20.75 6.60 -7.36
CA ALA A 123 19.67 6.06 -6.52
C ALA A 123 18.65 7.11 -6.05
N GLN A 124 19.11 8.34 -5.77
CA GLN A 124 18.26 9.45 -5.33
C GLN A 124 17.35 9.97 -6.45
N GLU A 125 17.79 9.93 -7.71
CA GLU A 125 17.00 10.40 -8.85
C GLU A 125 15.89 9.41 -9.18
N ILE A 126 16.19 8.10 -9.17
CA ILE A 126 15.18 7.05 -9.31
C ILE A 126 14.11 7.21 -8.23
N ALA A 127 14.52 7.36 -6.98
CA ALA A 127 13.60 7.53 -5.86
C ALA A 127 12.73 8.78 -6.01
N ARG A 128 13.29 9.90 -6.46
CA ARG A 128 12.58 11.16 -6.71
C ARG A 128 11.55 11.00 -7.83
N GLN A 129 11.94 10.46 -8.98
CA GLN A 129 11.07 10.24 -10.14
C GLN A 129 9.87 9.36 -9.80
N VAL A 130 10.10 8.26 -9.08
CA VAL A 130 9.01 7.36 -8.66
C VAL A 130 8.11 8.04 -7.64
N GLN A 131 8.65 8.81 -6.69
CA GLN A 131 7.86 9.54 -5.70
C GLN A 131 6.99 10.62 -6.35
N GLU A 132 7.53 11.38 -7.30
CA GLU A 132 6.79 12.40 -8.05
C GLU A 132 5.65 11.78 -8.86
N GLN A 133 5.92 10.67 -9.56
CA GLN A 133 4.87 9.99 -10.31
C GLN A 133 3.80 9.40 -9.39
N ALA A 134 4.21 8.78 -8.27
CA ALA A 134 3.29 8.23 -7.29
C ALA A 134 2.37 9.31 -6.70
N GLY A 135 2.88 10.52 -6.46
CA GLY A 135 2.09 11.64 -5.96
C GLY A 135 0.93 12.04 -6.88
N ALA A 136 1.05 11.82 -8.19
CA ALA A 136 0.00 12.10 -9.18
C ALA A 136 -0.93 10.90 -9.45
N MET A 137 -0.79 9.80 -8.71
CA MET A 137 -1.57 8.57 -8.89
C MET A 137 -2.61 8.35 -7.78
N ARG A 138 -3.41 7.31 -7.95
CA ARG A 138 -4.41 6.87 -6.96
C ARG A 138 -4.07 5.48 -6.47
N LEU A 139 -4.29 5.23 -5.18
CA LEU A 139 -4.09 3.94 -4.54
C LEU A 139 -5.40 3.46 -3.92
N ALA A 140 -5.81 2.23 -4.27
CA ALA A 140 -7.09 1.65 -3.86
C ALA A 140 -8.31 2.58 -4.10
N GLY A 141 -8.30 3.34 -5.20
CA GLY A 141 -9.35 4.31 -5.55
C GLY A 141 -9.24 5.68 -4.86
N GLY A 142 -8.42 5.78 -3.81
CA GLY A 142 -8.18 7.02 -3.06
C GLY A 142 -7.09 7.89 -3.70
N SER A 143 -7.08 9.17 -3.34
CA SER A 143 -6.05 10.12 -3.80
C SER A 143 -4.87 10.16 -2.82
N ILE A 144 -3.65 10.25 -3.34
CA ILE A 144 -2.45 10.41 -2.52
C ILE A 144 -2.30 11.91 -2.21
N LEU A 145 -2.23 12.25 -0.93
CA LEU A 145 -2.09 13.62 -0.46
C LEU A 145 -0.61 14.00 -0.40
N PRO A 146 -0.22 15.17 -0.92
CA PRO A 146 1.12 15.71 -0.70
C PRO A 146 1.25 16.16 0.76
N TRP A 147 2.45 16.06 1.31
CA TRP A 147 2.77 16.72 2.58
C TRP A 147 2.87 18.22 2.34
N CYS A 148 1.95 18.99 2.90
CA CYS A 148 1.98 20.44 2.88
C CYS A 148 1.98 20.99 4.31
N ASN A 149 2.80 22.01 4.56
CA ASN A 149 2.84 22.75 5.83
C ASN A 149 3.08 21.90 7.09
N GLU A 150 3.79 20.77 6.98
CA GLU A 150 4.17 19.97 8.15
C GLU A 150 5.42 20.51 8.85
N ARG A 151 5.52 20.28 10.17
CA ARG A 151 6.69 20.67 10.99
C ARG A 151 7.99 19.96 10.60
N PHE A 152 7.87 18.83 9.89
CA PHE A 152 9.00 18.03 9.44
C PHE A 152 8.96 17.94 7.91
N PRO A 153 10.14 17.90 7.25
CA PRO A 153 10.18 17.70 5.81
C PRO A 153 9.54 16.37 5.44
N ALA A 154 8.90 16.35 4.27
CA ALA A 154 8.33 15.12 3.72
C ALA A 154 9.40 14.01 3.74
N PRO A 155 9.06 12.79 4.17
CA PRO A 155 10.03 11.72 4.15
C PRO A 155 10.40 11.42 2.69
N ASN A 156 11.69 11.50 2.39
CA ASN A 156 12.18 11.22 1.04
C ASN A 156 12.12 9.73 0.75
N ALA A 157 11.71 9.39 -0.46
CA ALA A 157 11.93 8.07 -1.00
C ALA A 157 13.43 7.74 -0.99
N GLU A 158 13.77 6.50 -0.68
CA GLU A 158 15.16 6.03 -0.61
C GLU A 158 15.24 4.69 -1.33
N LEU A 159 16.21 4.58 -2.25
CA LEU A 159 16.56 3.33 -2.90
C LEU A 159 17.77 2.74 -2.18
N LEU A 160 17.62 1.51 -1.71
CA LEU A 160 18.66 0.78 -1.01
C LEU A 160 19.13 -0.40 -1.85
N MET A 161 20.38 -0.35 -2.31
CA MET A 161 21.02 -1.50 -2.95
C MET A 161 21.17 -2.66 -1.96
N LEU A 162 20.78 -3.86 -2.38
CA LEU A 162 20.94 -5.09 -1.59
C LEU A 162 22.33 -5.72 -1.75
N GLY A 163 23.23 -5.11 -2.54
CA GLY A 163 24.64 -5.48 -2.61
C GLY A 163 25.43 -5.18 -1.33
N GLY A 164 26.56 -5.88 -1.13
CA GLY A 164 27.50 -5.63 -0.03
C GLY A 164 27.63 -6.78 0.98
N SER A 165 28.44 -6.56 2.02
CA SER A 165 28.65 -7.56 3.08
C SER A 165 27.40 -7.75 3.95
N ASP A 166 27.24 -8.94 4.53
CA ASP A 166 26.07 -9.27 5.35
C ASP A 166 25.88 -8.32 6.55
N GLU A 167 26.97 -7.77 7.09
CA GLU A 167 26.90 -6.80 8.18
C GLU A 167 26.33 -5.45 7.72
N GLN A 168 26.72 -4.98 6.53
CA GLN A 168 26.16 -3.76 5.93
C GLN A 168 24.68 -3.93 5.60
N ARG A 169 24.30 -5.10 5.06
CA ARG A 169 22.89 -5.45 4.81
C ARG A 169 22.06 -5.41 6.08
N ARG A 170 22.52 -6.04 7.17
CA ARG A 170 21.84 -6.01 8.47
C ARG A 170 21.70 -4.61 9.03
N LYS A 171 22.75 -3.77 8.92
CA LYS A 171 22.73 -2.38 9.37
C LYS A 171 21.69 -1.56 8.60
N ASN A 172 21.65 -1.71 7.27
CA ASN A 172 20.71 -0.99 6.42
C ASN A 172 19.27 -1.48 6.64
N GLN A 173 19.07 -2.79 6.80
CA GLN A 173 17.77 -3.36 7.16
C GLN A 173 17.25 -2.76 8.48
N ARG A 174 18.09 -2.66 9.52
CA ARG A 174 17.72 -2.03 10.80
C ARG A 174 17.37 -0.54 10.64
N ARG A 175 18.04 0.17 9.73
CA ARG A 175 17.71 1.57 9.40
C ARG A 175 16.33 1.67 8.76
N LEU A 176 16.02 0.80 7.79
CA LEU A 176 14.71 0.74 7.13
C LEU A 176 13.60 0.39 8.12
N THR A 177 13.78 -0.63 8.96
CA THR A 177 12.75 -1.01 9.93
C THR A 177 12.44 0.10 10.94
N ARG A 178 13.44 0.90 11.34
CA ARG A 178 13.22 2.10 12.17
C ARG A 178 12.39 3.18 11.46
N ARG A 179 12.56 3.36 10.15
CA ARG A 179 11.76 4.31 9.36
C ARG A 179 10.32 3.83 9.15
N LEU A 180 10.12 2.52 9.12
CA LEU A 180 8.81 1.88 8.97
C LEU A 180 8.03 1.80 10.30
N LEU A 181 8.65 2.06 11.44
CA LEU A 181 7.93 2.26 12.69
C LEU A 181 7.21 3.63 12.68
N PRO A 182 5.97 3.72 13.20
CA PRO A 182 5.23 2.74 14.00
C PRO A 182 4.24 1.86 13.20
N GLY A 183 4.56 1.44 11.98
CA GLY A 183 3.62 0.68 11.13
C GLY A 183 3.61 -0.84 11.34
N PHE A 184 2.55 -1.47 10.83
CA PHE A 184 2.38 -2.92 10.78
C PHE A 184 2.54 -3.45 9.36
N ALA A 185 3.39 -4.47 9.18
CA ALA A 185 3.57 -5.13 7.90
C ALA A 185 2.48 -6.17 7.64
N LEU A 186 1.93 -6.17 6.42
CA LEU A 186 0.95 -7.15 5.98
C LEU A 186 1.63 -8.29 5.20
N VAL A 187 1.41 -9.53 5.63
CA VAL A 187 1.93 -10.73 4.96
C VAL A 187 0.84 -11.78 4.80
N SER A 188 0.85 -12.51 3.68
CA SER A 188 -0.04 -13.66 3.50
C SER A 188 0.46 -14.85 4.30
N ARG A 189 -0.45 -15.57 4.97
CA ARG A 189 -0.14 -16.72 5.84
C ARG A 189 -1.02 -17.93 5.51
N GLU A 190 -1.09 -18.28 4.23
CA GLU A 190 -1.92 -19.40 3.73
C GLU A 190 -1.53 -20.75 4.37
N ALA A 191 -0.24 -20.97 4.64
CA ALA A 191 0.24 -22.19 5.30
C ALA A 191 -0.41 -22.43 6.67
N LEU A 192 -0.63 -21.36 7.46
CA LEU A 192 -1.29 -21.48 8.77
C LEU A 192 -2.78 -21.84 8.60
N LEU A 193 -3.45 -21.25 7.60
CA LEU A 193 -4.85 -21.57 7.31
C LEU A 193 -5.01 -23.02 6.88
N GLN A 194 -4.12 -23.50 6.00
CA GLN A 194 -4.11 -24.91 5.57
C GLN A 194 -3.84 -25.86 6.75
N GLN A 195 -2.90 -25.53 7.63
CA GLN A 195 -2.62 -26.31 8.83
C GLN A 195 -3.84 -26.40 9.75
N GLN A 196 -4.49 -25.27 10.05
CA GLN A 196 -5.70 -25.26 10.88
C GLN A 196 -6.86 -26.03 10.24
N LEU A 197 -7.03 -25.90 8.92
CA LEU A 197 -8.03 -26.65 8.17
C LEU A 197 -7.79 -28.17 8.26
N ALA A 198 -6.54 -28.62 8.24
CA ALA A 198 -6.21 -30.04 8.47
C ALA A 198 -6.59 -30.46 9.91
N THR A 199 -6.31 -29.63 10.91
CA THR A 199 -6.69 -29.89 12.31
C THR A 199 -8.20 -30.01 12.50
N PHE A 200 -9.00 -29.14 11.86
CA PHE A 200 -10.47 -29.19 11.95
C PHE A 200 -11.11 -30.34 11.16
N ARG A 201 -10.39 -30.91 10.18
CA ARG A 201 -10.86 -32.08 9.43
C ARG A 201 -10.62 -33.40 10.15
N THR A 202 -9.67 -33.44 11.08
CA THR A 202 -9.57 -34.56 12.02
C THR A 202 -10.80 -34.55 12.92
N PRO A 203 -11.61 -35.63 12.95
CA PRO A 203 -12.79 -35.67 13.80
C PRO A 203 -12.37 -35.48 15.27
N LEU A 204 -13.11 -34.63 15.99
CA LEU A 204 -13.02 -34.58 17.44
C LEU A 204 -13.40 -35.96 17.99
N PRO A 205 -12.63 -36.53 18.94
CA PRO A 205 -12.99 -37.77 19.61
C PRO A 205 -14.33 -37.65 20.36
#